data_AF-A0AAP5I4G4-F1
#
_entry.id   AF-A0AAP5I4G4-F1
#
_cell.length_a   1.000
_cell.length_b   1.000
_cell.length_c   1.000
_cell.angle_alpha   90.00
_cell.angle_beta   90.00
_cell.angle_gamma   90.00
#
_symmetry.space_group_name_H-M   'P 1'
#
loop_
_entity.id
_entity.type
_entity.pdbx_description
1 polymer ?
#
loop_
_entity_poly.entity_id
_entity_poly.type
_entity_poly.pdbx_seq_one_letter_code
_entity_poly.pdbx_strand_id
1 'polypeptide(L)' 'MKKIIAGALIALPLMTTFATKASASEVIIRSGIRPTEHRGEFIARGRHRVFIPGHWQYRNHHRQWIRGHYEWRY' A
#
# COMPACT_ATOMS: atom_id res chain seq x y z
N MET A 1 -11.51 -37.60 31.63
CA MET A 1 -10.83 -38.51 30.69
C MET A 1 -11.58 -38.49 29.36
N LYS A 2 -11.11 -37.75 28.35
CA LYS A 2 -11.67 -37.68 26.97
C LYS A 2 -10.74 -36.87 26.03
N LYS A 3 -9.41 -37.04 26.18
CA LYS A 3 -8.38 -36.34 25.37
C LYS A 3 -7.86 -37.21 24.22
N ILE A 4 -8.64 -38.19 23.75
CA ILE A 4 -8.20 -39.19 22.74
C ILE A 4 -8.84 -38.92 21.37
N ILE A 5 -9.69 -37.90 21.22
CA ILE A 5 -10.32 -37.60 19.92
C ILE A 5 -9.50 -36.59 19.09
N ALA A 6 -8.52 -35.91 19.70
CA ALA A 6 -7.69 -34.93 19.01
C ALA A 6 -6.59 -35.54 18.11
N GLY A 7 -6.34 -36.85 18.19
CA GLY A 7 -5.26 -37.51 17.45
C GLY A 7 -5.65 -38.12 16.11
N ALA A 8 -6.95 -38.33 15.83
CA ALA A 8 -7.40 -39.10 14.67
C ALA A 8 -7.82 -38.24 13.46
N LEU A 9 -7.96 -36.92 13.62
CA LEU A 9 -8.37 -36.00 12.54
C LEU A 9 -7.20 -35.44 11.72
N ILE A 10 -5.96 -35.76 12.08
CA ILE A 10 -4.74 -35.22 11.44
C ILE A 10 -4.13 -36.22 10.43
N ALA A 11 -4.66 -37.44 10.32
CA ALA A 11 -4.09 -38.50 9.48
C ALA A 11 -4.79 -38.68 8.11
N LEU A 12 -5.61 -37.74 7.67
CA LEU A 12 -6.29 -37.80 6.36
C LEU A 12 -5.91 -36.71 5.32
N PRO A 13 -4.68 -36.16 5.25
CA PRO A 13 -4.32 -35.31 4.12
C PRO A 13 -3.49 -36.12 3.12
N LEU A 14 -4.06 -37.08 2.39
CA LEU A 14 -3.37 -37.64 1.22
C LEU A 14 -4.37 -38.27 0.25
N MET A 15 -4.25 -37.84 -1.01
CA MET A 15 -4.66 -38.55 -2.23
C MET A 15 -6.15 -38.52 -2.61
N THR A 16 -6.56 -37.46 -3.30
CA THR A 16 -7.23 -37.52 -4.62
C THR A 16 -7.14 -36.15 -5.29
N THR A 17 -5.97 -35.71 -5.78
CA THR A 17 -5.61 -35.75 -7.21
C THR A 17 -6.79 -35.64 -8.19
N PHE A 18 -7.14 -34.42 -8.59
CA PHE A 18 -7.20 -34.01 -10.01
C PHE A 18 -6.95 -32.51 -10.05
N ALA A 19 -5.70 -32.11 -10.26
CA ALA A 19 -5.41 -30.77 -10.72
C ALA A 19 -5.92 -30.68 -12.16
N THR A 20 -7.14 -30.19 -12.35
CA THR A 20 -7.61 -29.80 -13.67
C THR A 20 -6.65 -28.71 -14.16
N LYS A 21 -5.73 -29.09 -15.05
CA LYS A 21 -4.99 -28.12 -15.84
C LYS A 21 -6.03 -27.42 -16.70
N ALA A 22 -6.46 -26.24 -16.27
CA ALA A 22 -7.12 -25.32 -17.16
C ALA A 22 -6.10 -24.98 -18.26
N SER A 23 -6.33 -25.49 -19.47
CA SER A 23 -5.56 -25.12 -20.66
C SER A 23 -5.75 -23.63 -20.88
N ALA A 24 -4.80 -22.83 -20.41
CA ALA A 24 -4.73 -21.42 -20.76
C ALA A 24 -4.33 -21.35 -22.24
N SER A 25 -5.28 -20.98 -23.10
CA SER A 25 -4.97 -20.55 -24.46
C SER A 25 -4.12 -19.29 -24.35
N GLU A 26 -2.86 -19.37 -24.74
CA GLU A 26 -1.95 -18.23 -24.77
C GLU A 26 -2.37 -17.29 -25.90
N VAL A 27 -3.15 -16.26 -25.57
CA VAL A 27 -3.40 -15.16 -26.50
C VAL A 27 -2.20 -14.23 -26.42
N ILE A 28 -1.28 -14.37 -27.38
CA ILE A 28 -0.17 -13.44 -27.55
C ILE A 28 -0.75 -12.12 -28.08
N ILE A 29 -1.19 -11.25 -27.17
CA ILE A 29 -1.50 -9.87 -27.50
C ILE A 29 -0.16 -9.19 -27.72
N ARG A 30 0.26 -9.09 -28.98
CA ARG A 30 1.43 -8.31 -29.39
C ARG A 30 1.06 -6.83 -29.23
N SER A 31 1.10 -6.37 -27.99
CA SER A 31 0.87 -4.99 -27.64
C SER A 31 2.01 -4.18 -28.23
N GLY A 32 1.75 -3.54 -29.37
CA GLY A 32 2.63 -2.56 -29.99
C GLY A 32 2.69 -1.29 -29.13
N ILE A 33 3.09 -1.42 -27.86
CA ILE A 33 3.45 -0.30 -27.01
C ILE A 33 4.77 0.18 -27.58
N ARG A 34 4.69 1.14 -28.51
CA ARG A 34 5.78 2.08 -28.70
C ARG A 34 6.19 2.53 -27.30
N PRO A 35 7.48 2.48 -26.93
CA PRO A 35 7.89 3.06 -25.67
C PRO A 35 7.33 4.48 -25.69
N THR A 36 6.37 4.75 -24.82
CA THR A 36 6.00 6.13 -24.56
C THR A 36 7.32 6.70 -24.09
N GLU A 37 7.90 7.62 -24.87
CA GLU A 37 9.09 8.34 -24.45
C GLU A 37 8.87 8.66 -22.98
N HIS A 38 9.77 8.19 -22.13
CA HIS A 38 9.73 8.51 -20.72
C HIS A 38 9.78 10.03 -20.66
N ARG A 39 8.60 10.66 -20.64
CA ARG A 39 8.45 12.05 -20.33
C ARG A 39 9.00 12.10 -18.94
N GLY A 40 10.24 12.57 -18.81
CA GLY A 40 10.90 12.65 -17.53
C GLY A 40 9.88 13.22 -16.57
N GLU A 41 9.57 12.47 -15.51
CA GLU A 41 8.81 13.01 -14.41
C GLU A 41 9.67 14.16 -13.93
N PHE A 42 9.36 15.36 -14.42
CA PHE A 42 9.66 16.56 -13.68
C PHE A 42 8.83 16.38 -12.42
N ILE A 43 9.41 15.72 -11.42
CA ILE A 43 9.05 15.95 -10.04
C ILE A 43 9.30 17.43 -9.91
N ALA A 44 8.28 18.23 -10.19
CA ALA A 44 8.26 19.59 -9.77
C ALA A 44 8.53 19.46 -8.29
N ARG A 45 9.75 19.79 -7.86
CA ARG A 45 10.05 20.14 -6.46
C ARG A 45 9.35 21.46 -6.20
N GLY A 46 8.03 21.43 -6.41
CA GLY A 46 7.12 22.52 -6.31
C GLY A 46 6.73 22.61 -4.87
N ARG A 47 6.60 23.84 -4.39
CA ARG A 47 6.07 24.06 -3.06
C ARG A 47 4.72 23.33 -2.96
N HIS A 48 4.53 22.50 -1.95
CA HIS A 48 3.25 21.87 -1.63
C HIS A 48 2.69 22.51 -0.35
N ARG A 49 1.36 22.57 -0.22
CA ARG A 49 0.72 23.09 1.00
C ARG A 49 0.65 21.99 2.04
N VAL A 50 1.23 22.24 3.21
CA VAL A 50 1.14 21.36 4.37
C VAL A 50 0.22 22.01 5.40
N PHE A 51 -0.73 21.25 5.94
CA PHE A 51 -1.52 21.69 7.06
C PHE A 51 -0.69 21.61 8.35
N ILE A 52 -0.58 22.73 9.04
CA ILE A 52 0.07 22.81 10.35
C ILE A 52 -1.05 22.88 11.40
N PRO A 53 -1.17 21.89 12.29
CA PRO A 53 -2.17 21.93 13.34
C PRO A 53 -1.92 23.10 14.30
N GLY A 54 -3.00 23.55 14.93
CA GLY A 54 -2.91 24.58 15.97
C GLY A 54 -2.04 24.08 17.12
N HIS A 55 -1.12 24.93 17.57
CA HIS A 55 -0.18 24.58 18.62
C HIS A 55 0.13 25.76 19.51
N TRP A 56 0.58 25.47 20.72
CA TRP A 56 1.14 26.47 21.62
C TRP A 56 2.58 26.75 21.23
N GLN A 57 2.92 28.01 20.98
CA GLN A 57 4.28 28.47 20.76
C GLN A 57 4.69 29.41 21.87
N TYR A 58 5.91 29.25 22.37
CA TYR A 58 6.48 30.21 23.32
C TYR A 58 7.12 31.37 22.55
N ARG A 59 6.59 32.58 22.72
CA ARG A 59 7.10 33.83 22.12
C ARG A 59 6.95 34.97 23.13
N ASN A 60 7.91 35.91 23.14
CA ASN A 60 7.87 37.10 24.00
C ASN A 60 7.60 36.78 25.48
N HIS A 61 8.27 35.77 26.04
CA HIS A 61 8.14 35.33 27.44
C HIS A 61 6.75 34.80 27.86
N HIS A 62 5.89 34.43 26.92
CA HIS A 62 4.61 33.77 27.24
C HIS A 62 4.23 32.72 26.19
N ARG A 63 3.25 31.87 26.51
CA ARG A 63 2.68 30.92 25.55
C ARG A 63 1.57 31.59 24.76
N GLN A 64 1.67 31.54 23.44
CA GLN A 64 0.66 32.02 22.51
C GLN A 64 0.04 30.82 21.78
N TRP A 65 -1.29 30.81 21.66
CA TRP A 65 -1.98 29.82 20.84
C TRP A 65 -1.93 30.26 19.38
N ILE A 66 -1.35 29.42 18.53
CA ILE A 66 -1.32 29.64 17.08
C ILE A 66 -2.40 28.78 16.45
N ARG A 67 -3.32 29.42 15.71
CA ARG A 67 -4.35 28.71 14.95
C ARG A 67 -3.71 27.88 13.84
N GLY A 68 -4.31 26.74 13.56
CA GLY A 68 -3.87 25.88 12.45
C GLY A 68 -3.98 26.63 11.12
N HIS A 69 -2.99 26.45 10.26
CA HIS A 69 -2.91 27.13 8.98
C HIS A 69 -2.18 26.26 7.96
N TYR A 70 -2.29 26.64 6.69
CA TYR A 70 -1.56 25.98 5.62
C TYR A 70 -0.31 26.79 5.28
N GLU A 71 0.84 26.12 5.23
CA GLU A 71 2.12 26.70 4.84
C GLU A 71 2.63 26.02 3.56
N TRP A 72 3.28 26.81 2.69
CA TRP A 72 3.97 26.27 1.53
C TRP A 72 5.34 25.73 1.94
N ARG A 73 5.58 24.43 1.73
CA ARG A 73 6.86 23.75 1.99
C ARG A 73 7.43 23.18 0.70
N TYR A 74 8.75 23.09 0.63
CA TYR A 74 9.48 22.54 -0.51
C TYR A 74 9.70 21.04 -0.38
#